data_AF-A0A933RID2-F1
#
_entry.id   AF-A0A933RID2-F1
#
_cell.length_a   1.000
_cell.length_b   1.000
_cell.length_c   1.000
_cell.angle_alpha   90.00
_cell.angle_beta   90.00
_cell.angle_gamma   90.00
#
_symmetry.space_group_name_H-M   'P 1'
#
loop_
_entity.id
_entity.type
_entity.pdbx_description
1 polymer ?
#
loop_
_entity_poly.entity_id
_entity_poly.type
_entity_poly.pdbx_seq_one_letter_code
_entity_poly.pdbx_strand_id
1 'polypeptide(L)'
;MSRHSVRRAAASVDRARGRMKDGRRFGRPPDPYQPPAVPQRTVNLTDPDSRLLKGLRGWLQGYNAQALCNDRQIVLAAEISLTVPDFGNLEPMLDAAKRELQGAGIDARPETVLADAGYWHQPQMERLVAAGTQVLIPPDSGKRRGSRPGWNGGFYNFMRSVLDTELGGGLYRRRQQLIEPVFANTKHNRGITRLHRRGRAAVRTEWRLITATHNLLKLHRHQLAAA
;
A
#
# COMPACT_ATOMS: atom_id res chain seq x y z
N MET A 1 19.32 6.50 10.14
CA MET A 1 20.16 5.90 9.07
C MET A 1 19.44 4.69 8.51
N SER A 2 19.04 4.73 7.24
CA SER A 2 18.16 3.73 6.61
C SER A 2 18.86 2.39 6.38
N ARG A 3 18.16 1.26 6.54
CA ARG A 3 18.66 -0.12 6.31
C ARG A 3 19.33 -0.34 4.93
N HIS A 4 19.12 0.58 3.98
CA HIS A 4 19.81 0.63 2.68
C HIS A 4 21.29 1.06 2.75
N SER A 5 21.71 1.84 3.75
CA SER A 5 23.13 2.21 3.92
C SER A 5 23.96 1.04 4.46
N VAL A 6 23.36 0.22 5.34
CA VAL A 6 24.03 -0.95 5.96
C VAL A 6 24.27 -2.09 4.95
N ARG A 7 23.32 -2.33 4.01
CA ARG A 7 23.50 -3.33 2.93
C ARG A 7 24.53 -2.91 1.87
N ARG A 8 24.71 -1.59 1.66
CA ARG A 8 25.72 -1.04 0.74
C ARG A 8 27.14 -1.17 1.31
N ALA A 9 27.29 -0.97 2.62
CA ALA A 9 28.57 -1.15 3.31
C ALA A 9 29.01 -2.63 3.38
N ALA A 10 28.09 -3.58 3.61
CA ALA A 10 28.42 -4.99 3.64
C ALA A 10 28.88 -5.52 2.25
N ALA A 11 28.21 -5.09 1.17
CA ALA A 11 28.57 -5.48 -0.18
C ALA A 11 29.92 -4.90 -0.66
N SER A 12 30.37 -3.77 -0.11
CA SER A 12 31.70 -3.21 -0.37
C SER A 12 32.80 -3.93 0.42
N VAL A 13 32.52 -4.42 1.63
CA VAL A 13 33.49 -5.14 2.46
C VAL A 13 33.76 -6.55 1.91
N ASP A 14 32.73 -7.26 1.44
CA ASP A 14 32.91 -8.59 0.84
C ASP A 14 33.64 -8.56 -0.52
N ARG A 15 33.45 -7.49 -1.30
CA ARG A 15 34.18 -7.26 -2.56
C ARG A 15 35.66 -6.91 -2.33
N ALA A 16 35.97 -6.13 -1.30
CA ALA A 16 37.36 -5.82 -0.93
C ALA A 16 38.14 -7.06 -0.46
N ARG A 17 37.45 -8.05 0.13
CA ARG A 17 38.05 -9.31 0.60
C ARG A 17 38.12 -10.40 -0.48
N GLY A 18 37.63 -10.12 -1.69
CA GLY A 18 37.72 -11.05 -2.81
C GLY A 18 36.95 -12.36 -2.60
N ARG A 19 35.83 -12.35 -1.85
CA ARG A 19 35.00 -13.54 -1.61
C ARG A 19 33.60 -13.44 -2.22
N MET A 20 33.16 -14.53 -2.83
CA MET A 20 31.81 -14.78 -3.32
C MET A 20 30.85 -15.05 -2.15
N LYS A 21 29.54 -14.98 -2.41
CA LYS A 21 28.48 -15.21 -1.40
C LYS A 21 28.46 -16.63 -0.82
N ASP A 22 29.10 -17.58 -1.51
CA ASP A 22 29.28 -18.97 -1.10
C ASP A 22 30.63 -19.20 -0.36
N GLY A 23 31.39 -18.14 -0.10
CA GLY A 23 32.68 -18.19 0.59
C GLY A 23 33.90 -18.46 -0.31
N ARG A 24 33.71 -18.73 -1.61
CA ARG A 24 34.82 -18.97 -2.56
C ARG A 24 35.58 -17.68 -2.87
N ARG A 25 36.89 -17.75 -3.15
CA ARG A 25 37.67 -16.59 -3.62
C ARG A 25 37.39 -16.31 -5.10
N PHE A 26 37.32 -15.03 -5.49
CA PHE A 26 37.25 -14.68 -6.91
C PHE A 26 38.54 -15.10 -7.63
N GLY A 27 38.42 -15.68 -8.84
CA GLY A 27 39.57 -16.04 -9.69
C GLY A 27 40.30 -14.84 -10.30
N ARG A 28 39.71 -13.64 -10.21
CA ARG A 28 40.33 -12.36 -10.57
C ARG A 28 39.77 -11.25 -9.68
N PRO A 29 40.50 -10.15 -9.44
CA PRO A 29 39.94 -8.99 -8.72
C PRO A 29 38.63 -8.52 -9.37
N PRO A 30 37.60 -8.14 -8.58
CA PRO A 30 36.38 -7.57 -9.14
C PRO A 30 36.70 -6.30 -9.91
N ASP A 31 36.07 -6.13 -11.07
CA ASP A 31 36.21 -4.90 -11.85
C ASP A 31 35.81 -3.68 -10.97
N PRO A 32 36.55 -2.56 -11.03
CA PRO A 32 36.24 -1.36 -10.24
C PRO A 32 34.79 -0.93 -10.47
N TYR A 33 34.09 -0.59 -9.40
CA TYR A 33 32.73 -0.08 -9.52
C TYR A 33 32.73 1.21 -10.34
N GLN A 34 32.19 1.15 -11.55
CA GLN A 34 31.90 2.33 -12.35
C GLN A 34 30.44 2.74 -12.12
N PRO A 35 30.18 3.95 -11.58
CA PRO A 35 28.83 4.48 -11.54
C PRO A 35 28.32 4.67 -12.99
N PRO A 36 27.08 4.29 -13.31
CA PRO A 36 26.52 4.47 -14.64
C PRO A 36 26.44 5.97 -15.00
N ALA A 37 26.79 6.32 -16.24
CA ALA A 37 26.84 7.69 -16.74
C ALA A 37 25.47 8.41 -16.75
N VAL A 38 24.37 7.65 -16.69
CA VAL A 38 23.00 8.17 -16.61
C VAL A 38 22.37 7.61 -15.34
N PRO A 39 21.69 8.43 -14.51
CA PRO A 39 20.95 7.89 -13.37
C PRO A 39 19.96 6.82 -13.87
N GLN A 40 20.01 5.61 -13.29
CA GLN A 40 19.24 4.41 -13.67
C GLN A 40 17.71 4.55 -13.55
N ARG A 41 17.19 5.77 -13.41
CA ARG A 41 15.77 6.03 -13.20
C ARG A 41 15.17 6.53 -14.50
N THR A 42 14.37 5.68 -15.15
CA THR A 42 13.46 6.11 -16.21
C THR A 42 12.43 7.04 -15.58
N VAL A 43 12.59 8.34 -15.80
CA VAL A 43 11.70 9.40 -15.31
C VAL A 43 10.87 9.90 -16.48
N ASN A 44 9.57 10.09 -16.26
CA ASN A 44 8.73 10.78 -17.22
C ASN A 44 9.08 12.27 -17.21
N LEU A 45 9.57 12.79 -18.34
CA LEU A 45 9.97 14.19 -18.48
C LEU A 45 8.81 15.18 -18.28
N THR A 46 7.59 14.76 -18.64
CA THR A 46 6.39 15.60 -18.54
C THR A 46 5.75 15.59 -17.15
N ASP A 47 6.00 14.53 -16.37
CA ASP A 47 5.54 14.40 -14.99
C ASP A 47 6.55 13.59 -14.16
N PRO A 48 7.61 14.24 -13.61
CA PRO A 48 8.72 13.55 -12.95
C PRO A 48 8.33 12.76 -11.70
N ASP A 49 7.20 13.09 -11.09
CA ASP A 49 6.68 12.41 -9.89
C ASP A 49 5.95 11.11 -10.21
N SER A 50 5.49 10.93 -11.45
CA SER A 50 4.81 9.71 -11.87
C SER A 50 5.76 8.48 -11.87
N ARG A 51 5.18 7.29 -11.73
CA ARG A 51 5.91 6.01 -11.67
C ARG A 51 5.32 5.01 -12.65
N LEU A 52 6.14 4.05 -13.08
CA LEU A 52 5.66 2.87 -13.79
C LEU A 52 5.01 1.92 -12.79
N LEU A 53 3.69 1.79 -12.89
CA LEU A 53 2.85 0.89 -12.11
C LEU A 53 2.50 -0.34 -12.94
N LYS A 54 2.34 -1.48 -12.28
CA LYS A 54 1.83 -2.68 -12.94
C LYS A 54 0.30 -2.65 -12.95
N GLY A 55 -0.30 -2.43 -14.12
CA GLY A 55 -1.73 -2.50 -14.33
C GLY A 55 -2.22 -3.91 -14.70
N LEU A 56 -3.52 -4.01 -15.02
CA LEU A 56 -4.12 -5.26 -15.52
C LEU A 56 -3.64 -5.63 -16.94
N ARG A 57 -3.43 -4.61 -17.79
CA ARG A 57 -3.01 -4.76 -19.19
C ARG A 57 -1.63 -4.15 -19.43
N GLY A 58 -0.63 -4.61 -18.67
CA GLY A 58 0.75 -4.16 -18.79
C GLY A 58 1.14 -3.05 -17.82
N TRP A 59 2.09 -2.21 -18.22
CA TRP A 59 2.62 -1.12 -17.41
C TRP A 59 1.85 0.17 -17.65
N LEU A 60 1.55 0.89 -16.58
CA LEU A 60 0.86 2.18 -16.59
C LEU A 60 1.76 3.23 -15.95
N GLN A 61 2.03 4.33 -16.64
CA GLN A 61 2.63 5.50 -16.00
C GLN A 61 1.57 6.22 -15.17
N GLY A 62 1.77 6.34 -13.87
CA GLY A 62 0.79 6.97 -12.98
C GLY A 62 1.22 7.04 -11.52
N TYR A 63 0.23 7.10 -10.64
CA TYR A 63 0.40 7.26 -9.20
C TYR A 63 -0.30 6.15 -8.45
N ASN A 64 0.29 5.70 -7.33
CA ASN A 64 -0.37 4.75 -6.47
C ASN A 64 -1.38 5.50 -5.59
N ALA A 65 -2.65 5.53 -6.03
CA ALA A 65 -3.74 6.21 -5.33
C ALA A 65 -4.35 5.30 -4.26
N GLN A 66 -4.34 5.78 -3.02
CA GLN A 66 -4.78 5.04 -1.84
C GLN A 66 -6.01 5.68 -1.23
N ALA A 67 -6.92 4.85 -0.71
CA ALA A 67 -8.09 5.27 0.02
C ALA A 67 -8.39 4.34 1.20
N LEU A 68 -8.80 4.92 2.32
CA LEU A 68 -9.28 4.22 3.51
C LEU A 68 -10.72 4.64 3.75
N CYS A 69 -11.64 3.69 3.84
CA CYS A 69 -13.06 3.96 4.11
C CYS A 69 -13.55 3.20 5.35
N ASN A 70 -14.64 3.69 5.94
CA ASN A 70 -15.34 2.99 7.01
C ASN A 70 -16.33 1.94 6.47
N ASP A 71 -17.05 1.30 7.38
CA ASP A 71 -18.12 0.32 7.14
C ASP A 71 -19.28 0.85 6.29
N ARG A 72 -19.54 2.17 6.34
CA ARG A 72 -20.50 2.87 5.48
C ARG A 72 -19.90 3.34 4.16
N GLN A 73 -18.71 2.90 3.78
CA GLN A 73 -17.99 3.28 2.56
C GLN A 73 -17.76 4.80 2.42
N ILE A 74 -17.71 5.52 3.55
CA ILE A 74 -17.26 6.91 3.61
C ILE A 74 -15.74 6.89 3.63
N VAL A 75 -15.12 7.58 2.68
CA VAL A 75 -13.66 7.70 2.60
C VAL A 75 -13.19 8.66 3.69
N LEU A 76 -12.38 8.16 4.62
CA LEU A 76 -11.80 8.91 5.73
C LEU A 76 -10.44 9.52 5.35
N ALA A 77 -9.67 8.84 4.49
CA ALA A 77 -8.40 9.34 3.98
C ALA A 77 -8.19 8.95 2.53
N ALA A 78 -7.56 9.86 1.77
CA ALA A 78 -7.19 9.67 0.38
C ALA A 78 -5.81 10.29 0.13
N GLU A 79 -4.84 9.45 -0.26
CA GLU A 79 -3.44 9.83 -0.44
C GLU A 79 -2.86 9.32 -1.75
N ILE A 80 -1.75 9.93 -2.15
CA ILE A 80 -0.95 9.51 -3.29
C ILE A 80 0.42 9.06 -2.79
N SER A 81 0.73 7.79 -3.00
CA SER A 81 2.07 7.25 -2.76
C SER A 81 2.90 7.24 -4.05
N LEU A 82 4.18 7.56 -3.88
CA LEU A 82 5.20 7.43 -4.94
C LEU A 82 5.88 6.06 -4.91
N THR A 83 5.54 5.21 -3.93
CA THR A 83 5.98 3.82 -3.91
C THR A 83 5.07 3.00 -4.82
N VAL A 84 5.68 2.22 -5.71
CA VAL A 84 4.95 1.35 -6.63
C VAL A 84 4.17 0.25 -5.90
N PRO A 85 4.76 -0.50 -4.94
CA PRO A 85 3.99 -1.48 -4.17
C PRO A 85 3.16 -0.81 -3.07
N ASP A 86 2.08 -1.48 -2.69
CA ASP A 86 1.25 -1.12 -1.53
C ASP A 86 1.94 -1.43 -0.20
N PHE A 87 2.97 -2.28 -0.24
CA PHE A 87 3.84 -2.59 0.89
C PHE A 87 4.36 -1.32 1.56
N GLY A 88 4.06 -1.16 2.85
CA GLY A 88 4.48 -0.01 3.64
C GLY A 88 3.46 1.14 3.73
N ASN A 89 2.36 1.10 2.97
CA ASN A 89 1.37 2.19 2.96
C ASN A 89 0.26 2.06 4.01
N LEU A 90 0.17 0.94 4.75
CA LEU A 90 -0.91 0.70 5.72
C LEU A 90 -0.94 1.74 6.84
N GLU A 91 0.17 1.85 7.56
CA GLU A 91 0.31 2.78 8.70
C GLU A 91 0.22 4.24 8.25
N PRO A 92 0.89 4.69 7.16
CA PRO A 92 0.69 6.05 6.63
C PRO A 92 -0.77 6.38 6.30
N MET A 93 -1.54 5.44 5.74
CA MET A 93 -2.96 5.63 5.44
C MET A 93 -3.81 5.73 6.72
N LEU A 94 -3.51 4.90 7.72
CA LEU A 94 -4.20 4.96 9.01
C LEU A 94 -3.90 6.26 9.75
N ASP A 95 -2.65 6.73 9.72
CA ASP A 95 -2.27 8.01 10.31
C ASP A 95 -2.91 9.18 9.58
N ALA A 96 -3.06 9.09 8.26
CA ALA A 96 -3.85 10.06 7.50
C ALA A 96 -5.30 10.08 7.98
N ALA A 97 -5.96 8.92 8.10
CA ALA A 97 -7.33 8.85 8.58
C ALA A 97 -7.49 9.41 10.00
N LYS A 98 -6.56 9.10 10.91
CA LYS A 98 -6.55 9.67 12.28
C LYS A 98 -6.43 11.19 12.27
N ARG A 99 -5.56 11.77 11.42
CA ARG A 99 -5.43 13.23 11.29
C ARG A 99 -6.71 13.88 10.75
N GLU A 100 -7.33 13.28 9.72
CA GLU A 100 -8.56 13.83 9.13
C GLU A 100 -9.74 13.73 10.13
N LEU A 101 -9.85 12.63 10.89
CA LEU A 101 -10.84 12.48 11.97
C LEU A 101 -10.64 13.52 13.08
N GLN A 102 -9.39 13.69 13.54
CA GLN A 102 -9.06 14.71 14.53
C GLN A 102 -9.37 16.13 14.03
N GLY A 103 -9.04 16.43 12.77
CA GLY A 103 -9.36 17.73 12.15
C GLY A 103 -10.87 17.98 12.03
N ALA A 104 -11.67 16.92 11.96
CA ALA A 104 -13.13 16.99 11.99
C ALA A 104 -13.73 16.99 13.40
N GLY A 105 -12.90 16.97 14.46
CA GLY A 105 -13.36 16.92 15.85
C GLY A 105 -13.95 15.56 16.26
N ILE A 106 -13.54 14.47 15.59
CA ILE A 106 -14.02 13.11 15.87
C ILE A 106 -12.95 12.35 16.64
N ASP A 107 -13.24 12.02 17.91
CA ASP A 107 -12.32 11.29 18.79
C ASP A 107 -12.32 9.77 18.58
N ALA A 108 -13.27 9.25 17.79
CA ALA A 108 -13.35 7.84 17.47
C ALA A 108 -12.09 7.35 16.74
N ARG A 109 -11.56 6.20 17.17
CA ARG A 109 -10.36 5.59 16.57
C ARG A 109 -10.71 4.33 15.79
N PRO A 110 -10.00 4.02 14.69
CA PRO A 110 -10.19 2.76 13.98
C PRO A 110 -9.81 1.57 14.86
N GLU A 111 -10.81 0.75 15.18
CA GLU A 111 -10.64 -0.47 15.99
C GLU A 111 -10.06 -1.61 15.17
N THR A 112 -10.57 -1.82 13.95
CA THR A 112 -10.15 -2.90 13.05
C THR A 112 -9.86 -2.38 11.66
N VAL A 113 -8.73 -2.80 11.09
CA VAL A 113 -8.31 -2.47 9.72
C VAL A 113 -8.23 -3.74 8.89
N LEU A 114 -8.89 -3.71 7.72
CA LEU A 114 -8.89 -4.77 6.73
C LEU A 114 -8.11 -4.30 5.50
N ALA A 115 -7.11 -5.06 5.04
CA ALA A 115 -6.39 -4.74 3.80
C ALA A 115 -6.01 -6.00 3.02
N ASP A 116 -5.68 -5.84 1.74
CA ASP A 116 -5.26 -6.96 0.89
C ASP A 116 -3.82 -7.42 1.20
N ALA A 117 -3.43 -8.58 0.66
CA ALA A 117 -2.10 -9.17 0.86
C ALA A 117 -0.93 -8.26 0.42
N GLY A 118 -1.16 -7.29 -0.46
CA GLY A 118 -0.15 -6.31 -0.89
C GLY A 118 0.31 -5.39 0.24
N TYR A 119 -0.54 -5.20 1.26
CA TYR A 119 -0.24 -4.43 2.47
C TYR A 119 0.50 -5.21 3.56
N TRP A 120 0.78 -6.51 3.35
CA TRP A 120 1.46 -7.32 4.36
C TRP A 120 2.84 -6.75 4.71
N HIS A 121 2.96 -6.18 5.91
CA HIS A 121 4.20 -5.62 6.45
C HIS A 121 4.25 -5.87 7.96
N GLN A 122 4.75 -7.04 8.38
CA GLN A 122 4.70 -7.50 9.78
C GLN A 122 5.09 -6.44 10.82
N PRO A 123 6.23 -5.72 10.72
CA PRO A 123 6.56 -4.70 11.72
C PRO A 123 5.56 -3.54 11.83
N GLN A 124 4.84 -3.22 10.75
CA GLN A 124 3.78 -2.19 10.78
C GLN A 124 2.55 -2.76 11.47
N MET A 125 2.17 -3.97 11.11
CA MET A 125 1.03 -4.68 11.70
C MET A 125 1.21 -4.84 13.22
N GLU A 126 2.40 -5.24 13.67
CA GLU A 126 2.73 -5.36 15.10
C GLU A 126 2.60 -4.02 15.83
N ARG A 127 3.08 -2.91 15.25
CA ARG A 127 2.92 -1.57 15.85
C ARG A 127 1.46 -1.15 15.94
N LEU A 128 0.67 -1.42 14.90
CA LEU A 128 -0.76 -1.09 14.89
C LEU A 128 -1.53 -1.88 15.93
N VAL A 129 -1.23 -3.19 16.07
CA VAL A 129 -1.82 -4.04 17.11
C VAL A 129 -1.41 -3.56 18.51
N ALA A 130 -0.13 -3.22 18.71
CA ALA A 130 0.34 -2.65 19.97
C ALA A 130 -0.32 -1.31 20.32
N ALA A 131 -0.74 -0.54 19.30
CA ALA A 131 -1.50 0.70 19.46
C ALA A 131 -3.02 0.48 19.63
N GLY A 132 -3.48 -0.78 19.74
CA GLY A 132 -4.88 -1.15 19.97
C GLY A 132 -5.73 -1.30 18.70
N THR A 133 -5.14 -1.25 17.51
CA THR A 133 -5.87 -1.48 16.25
C THR A 133 -5.67 -2.92 15.77
N GLN A 134 -6.74 -3.70 15.71
CA GLN A 134 -6.73 -5.03 15.11
C GLN A 134 -6.46 -4.94 13.60
N VAL A 135 -5.60 -5.82 13.08
CA VAL A 135 -5.23 -5.83 11.65
C VAL A 135 -5.50 -7.21 11.06
N LEU A 136 -6.35 -7.27 10.02
CA LEU A 136 -6.66 -8.48 9.27
C LEU A 136 -6.18 -8.34 7.83
N ILE A 137 -5.04 -8.95 7.53
CA ILE A 137 -4.39 -8.92 6.22
C ILE A 137 -3.91 -10.33 5.90
N PRO A 138 -4.31 -10.97 4.80
CA PRO A 138 -3.84 -12.30 4.48
C PRO A 138 -2.37 -12.27 4.05
N PRO A 139 -1.57 -13.27 4.45
CA PRO A 139 -0.19 -13.41 3.99
C PRO A 139 -0.10 -13.86 2.53
N ASP A 140 -1.15 -14.50 2.03
CA ASP A 140 -1.20 -15.11 0.70
C ASP A 140 -2.12 -14.29 -0.22
N SER A 141 -1.70 -14.08 -1.47
CA SER A 141 -2.56 -13.46 -2.47
C SER A 141 -3.43 -14.51 -3.14
N GLY A 142 -4.70 -14.19 -3.41
CA GLY A 142 -5.65 -15.12 -4.04
C GLY A 142 -5.29 -15.58 -5.46
N LYS A 143 -4.18 -15.08 -6.05
CA LYS A 143 -3.66 -15.51 -7.35
C LYS A 143 -2.77 -16.75 -7.27
N ARG A 144 -2.34 -17.16 -6.06
CA ARG A 144 -1.50 -18.33 -5.83
C ARG A 144 -2.35 -19.45 -5.22
N ARG A 145 -2.24 -20.67 -5.74
CA ARG A 145 -2.72 -21.86 -5.03
C ARG A 145 -1.71 -22.23 -3.94
N GLY A 146 -2.18 -22.30 -2.70
CA GLY A 146 -1.37 -22.68 -1.54
C GLY A 146 -0.52 -21.54 -0.94
N SER A 147 0.17 -21.86 0.15
CA SER A 147 1.00 -20.92 0.89
C SER A 147 2.23 -20.49 0.10
N ARG A 148 2.66 -19.24 0.32
CA ARG A 148 3.90 -18.74 -0.26
C ARG A 148 5.11 -19.52 0.28
N PRO A 149 6.03 -20.04 -0.56
CA PRO A 149 7.19 -20.78 -0.10
C PRO A 149 8.02 -19.98 0.92
N GLY A 150 8.33 -20.60 2.06
CA GLY A 150 9.07 -19.99 3.16
C GLY A 150 8.23 -19.13 4.11
N TRP A 151 6.91 -19.04 3.90
CA TRP A 151 5.98 -18.28 4.74
C TRP A 151 5.09 -19.24 5.54
N ASN A 152 5.70 -20.21 6.21
CA ASN A 152 5.01 -21.40 6.73
C ASN A 152 5.02 -21.46 8.28
N GLY A 153 5.32 -20.36 8.96
CA GLY A 153 5.52 -20.33 10.41
C GLY A 153 5.28 -18.97 11.04
N GLY A 154 5.27 -18.92 12.38
CA GLY A 154 5.13 -17.69 13.16
C GLY A 154 3.89 -16.87 12.80
N PHE A 155 4.09 -15.57 12.58
CA PHE A 155 3.01 -14.62 12.31
C PHE A 155 2.18 -14.95 11.05
N TYR A 156 2.77 -15.65 10.07
CA TYR A 156 2.05 -16.11 8.88
C TYR A 156 0.97 -17.13 9.24
N ASN A 157 1.30 -18.16 10.03
CA ASN A 157 0.34 -19.18 10.44
C ASN A 157 -0.68 -18.62 11.42
N PHE A 158 -0.25 -17.75 12.33
CA PHE A 158 -1.15 -17.04 13.23
C PHE A 158 -2.24 -16.29 12.44
N MET A 159 -1.87 -15.48 11.44
CA MET A 159 -2.87 -14.73 10.67
C MET A 159 -3.76 -15.64 9.83
N ARG A 160 -3.24 -16.75 9.28
CA ARG A 160 -4.08 -17.77 8.64
C ARG A 160 -5.11 -18.33 9.62
N SER A 161 -4.69 -18.75 10.82
CA SER A 161 -5.63 -19.28 11.82
C SER A 161 -6.67 -18.24 12.24
N VAL A 162 -6.31 -16.96 12.36
CA VAL A 162 -7.26 -15.88 12.66
C VAL A 162 -8.29 -15.75 11.53
N LEU A 163 -7.85 -15.74 10.27
CA LEU A 163 -8.72 -15.61 9.11
C LEU A 163 -9.58 -16.86 8.85
N ASP A 164 -9.15 -18.03 9.31
CA ASP A 164 -9.91 -19.29 9.23
C ASP A 164 -11.03 -19.36 10.28
N THR A 165 -10.97 -18.56 11.35
CA THR A 165 -12.08 -18.47 12.31
C THR A 165 -13.33 -17.86 11.68
N GLU A 166 -14.51 -18.22 12.19
CA GLU A 166 -15.78 -17.64 11.73
C GLU A 166 -15.79 -16.11 11.86
N LEU A 167 -15.32 -15.60 13.01
CA LEU A 167 -15.27 -14.16 13.28
C LEU A 167 -14.23 -13.44 12.41
N GLY A 168 -12.98 -13.91 12.37
CA GLY A 168 -11.91 -13.27 11.59
C GLY A 168 -12.15 -13.34 10.09
N GLY A 169 -12.55 -14.51 9.59
CA GLY A 169 -12.96 -14.70 8.20
C GLY A 169 -14.22 -13.90 7.85
N GLY A 170 -15.20 -13.83 8.75
CA GLY A 170 -16.42 -13.05 8.59
C GLY A 170 -16.14 -11.55 8.48
N LEU A 171 -15.30 -11.01 9.36
CA LEU A 171 -14.85 -9.61 9.28
C LEU A 171 -14.07 -9.36 7.99
N TYR A 172 -13.11 -10.23 7.64
CA TYR A 172 -12.30 -10.04 6.44
C TYR A 172 -13.11 -10.09 5.15
N ARG A 173 -14.14 -10.95 5.06
CA ARG A 173 -15.07 -11.00 3.92
C ARG A 173 -15.76 -9.66 3.66
N ARG A 174 -16.03 -8.86 4.71
CA ARG A 174 -16.62 -7.51 4.55
C ARG A 174 -15.72 -6.59 3.72
N ARG A 175 -14.40 -6.77 3.68
CA ARG A 175 -13.46 -5.93 2.92
C ARG A 175 -13.88 -5.74 1.46
N GLN A 176 -14.36 -6.81 0.81
CA GLN A 176 -14.84 -6.76 -0.57
C GLN A 176 -16.06 -5.84 -0.75
N GLN A 177 -16.88 -5.69 0.28
CA GLN A 177 -18.07 -4.83 0.25
C GLN A 177 -17.77 -3.39 0.72
N LEU A 178 -16.57 -3.13 1.26
CA LEU A 178 -16.18 -1.81 1.75
C LEU A 178 -15.50 -0.98 0.66
N ILE A 179 -14.24 -1.29 0.36
CA ILE A 179 -13.39 -0.41 -0.46
C ILE A 179 -13.53 -0.68 -1.96
N GLU A 180 -13.81 -1.92 -2.36
CA GLU A 180 -13.92 -2.29 -3.77
C GLU A 180 -15.08 -1.56 -4.47
N PRO A 181 -16.27 -1.39 -3.86
CA PRO A 181 -17.35 -0.58 -4.44
C PRO A 181 -17.00 0.89 -4.57
N VAL A 182 -16.17 1.46 -3.68
CA VAL A 182 -15.70 2.85 -3.80
C VAL A 182 -14.87 3.02 -5.07
N PHE A 183 -13.91 2.11 -5.30
CA PHE A 183 -13.10 2.12 -6.52
C PHE A 183 -13.92 1.79 -7.78
N ALA A 184 -14.84 0.83 -7.70
CA ALA A 184 -15.71 0.45 -8.80
C ALA A 184 -16.63 1.61 -9.21
N ASN A 185 -17.27 2.27 -8.24
CA ASN A 185 -18.11 3.45 -8.49
C ASN A 185 -17.29 4.58 -9.13
N THR A 186 -16.09 4.84 -8.62
CA THR A 186 -15.20 5.86 -9.17
C THR A 186 -14.82 5.58 -10.63
N LYS A 187 -14.43 4.33 -10.94
CA LYS A 187 -13.92 3.96 -12.26
C LYS A 187 -15.02 3.71 -13.28
N HIS A 188 -16.06 2.97 -12.91
CA HIS A 188 -17.08 2.48 -13.85
C HIS A 188 -18.30 3.38 -13.92
N ASN A 189 -18.86 3.77 -12.78
CA ASN A 189 -20.09 4.58 -12.76
C ASN A 189 -19.80 6.06 -13.02
N ARG A 190 -18.69 6.56 -12.48
CA ARG A 190 -18.28 7.97 -12.64
C ARG A 190 -17.30 8.20 -13.79
N GLY A 191 -16.79 7.13 -14.41
CA GLY A 191 -15.86 7.21 -15.55
C GLY A 191 -14.47 7.76 -15.22
N ILE A 192 -14.12 7.90 -13.94
CA ILE A 192 -12.85 8.50 -13.51
C ILE A 192 -11.77 7.43 -13.48
N THR A 193 -11.08 7.27 -14.61
CA THR A 193 -10.07 6.24 -14.84
C THR A 193 -8.65 6.77 -14.97
N ARG A 194 -8.48 8.10 -15.01
CA ARG A 194 -7.19 8.78 -15.06
C ARG A 194 -7.22 10.05 -14.22
N LEU A 195 -6.03 10.49 -13.81
CA LEU A 195 -5.81 11.78 -13.16
C LEU A 195 -5.29 12.75 -14.23
N HIS A 196 -5.74 14.00 -14.17
CA HIS A 196 -5.46 15.04 -15.16
C HIS A 196 -4.38 16.02 -14.71
N ARG A 197 -4.11 16.10 -13.40
CA ARG A 197 -3.07 16.95 -12.83
C ARG A 197 -1.70 16.24 -12.91
N ARG A 198 -0.63 17.02 -12.77
CA ARG A 198 0.76 16.54 -12.76
C ARG A 198 1.46 17.00 -11.48
N GLY A 199 2.45 16.23 -11.03
CA GLY A 199 3.10 16.43 -9.75
C GLY A 199 2.27 15.90 -8.58
N ARG A 200 2.96 15.30 -7.59
CA ARG A 200 2.33 14.58 -6.48
C ARG A 200 1.26 15.40 -5.75
N ALA A 201 1.56 16.67 -5.47
CA ALA A 201 0.68 17.53 -4.69
C ALA A 201 -0.65 17.79 -5.42
N ALA A 202 -0.59 18.15 -6.71
CA ALA A 202 -1.78 18.47 -7.48
C ALA A 202 -2.63 17.22 -7.77
N VAL A 203 -1.97 16.09 -8.04
CA VAL A 203 -2.64 14.79 -8.22
C VAL A 203 -3.33 14.33 -6.93
N ARG A 204 -2.71 14.58 -5.77
CA ARG A 204 -3.33 14.29 -4.47
C ARG A 204 -4.58 15.14 -4.24
N THR A 205 -4.54 16.43 -4.57
CA THR A 205 -5.72 17.30 -4.47
C THR A 205 -6.85 16.81 -5.37
N GLU A 206 -6.55 16.42 -6.62
CA GLU A 206 -7.52 15.83 -7.53
C GLU A 206 -8.14 14.55 -6.96
N TRP A 207 -7.30 13.65 -6.43
CA TRP A 207 -7.78 12.40 -5.81
C TRP A 207 -8.68 12.64 -4.59
N ARG A 208 -8.32 13.62 -3.75
CA ARG A 208 -9.14 14.05 -2.61
C ARG A 208 -10.47 14.65 -3.05
N LEU A 209 -10.50 15.44 -4.13
CA LEU A 209 -11.76 15.97 -4.69
C LEU A 209 -12.67 14.85 -5.23
N ILE A 210 -12.08 13.87 -5.93
CA ILE A 210 -12.81 12.71 -6.44
C ILE A 210 -13.42 11.90 -5.28
N THR A 211 -12.68 11.67 -4.21
CA THR A 211 -13.19 10.91 -3.05
C THR A 211 -14.17 11.72 -2.20
N ALA A 212 -13.98 13.04 -2.06
CA ALA A 212 -14.94 13.92 -1.39
C ALA A 212 -16.30 13.94 -2.10
N THR A 213 -16.31 14.02 -3.43
CA THR A 213 -17.56 13.94 -4.22
C THR A 213 -18.24 12.58 -4.10
N HIS A 214 -17.50 11.48 -3.92
CA HIS A 214 -18.11 10.18 -3.57
C HIS A 214 -18.81 10.25 -2.20
N ASN A 215 -18.16 10.83 -1.19
CA ASN A 215 -18.75 11.00 0.15
C ASN A 215 -20.02 11.87 0.10
N LEU A 216 -19.98 13.01 -0.59
CA LEU A 216 -21.14 13.91 -0.74
C LEU A 216 -22.33 13.21 -1.41
N LEU A 217 -22.08 12.41 -2.46
CA LEU A 217 -23.12 11.63 -3.12
C LEU A 217 -23.71 10.55 -2.20
N LYS A 218 -22.91 9.94 -1.30
CA LYS A 218 -23.44 9.03 -0.29
C LYS A 218 -24.34 9.76 0.71
N LEU A 219 -23.90 10.92 1.20
CA LEU A 219 -24.68 11.74 2.13
C LEU A 219 -26.00 12.20 1.51
N HIS A 220 -25.98 12.69 0.28
CA HIS A 220 -27.17 13.13 -0.44
C HIS A 220 -28.19 11.99 -0.61
N ARG A 221 -27.75 10.80 -1.04
CA ARG A 221 -28.64 9.63 -1.15
C ARG A 221 -29.21 9.19 0.20
N HIS A 222 -28.41 9.27 1.26
CA HIS A 222 -28.88 8.98 2.60
C HIS A 222 -29.97 9.96 3.05
N GLN A 223 -29.80 11.25 2.77
CA GLN A 223 -30.81 12.27 3.09
C GLN A 223 -32.10 12.03 2.31
N LEU A 224 -32.03 11.73 1.01
CA LEU A 224 -33.22 11.44 0.20
C LEU A 224 -33.96 10.18 0.65
N ALA A 225 -33.26 9.16 1.14
CA ALA A 225 -33.89 7.94 1.64
C ALA A 225 -34.49 8.10 3.06
N ALA A 226 -34.09 9.14 3.79
CA ALA A 226 -34.57 9.44 5.14
C ALA A 226 -35.70 10.50 5.16
N ALA A 227 -36.00 11.12 4.02
CA ALA A 227 -37.08 12.08 3.81
C ALA A 227 -38.34 11.36 3.31
#